data_AF-A0A1A9A8K0-F1
#
_entry.id   AF-A0A1A9A8K0-F1
#
_cell.length_a   1.000
_cell.length_b   1.000
_cell.length_c   1.000
_cell.angle_alpha   90.00
_cell.angle_beta   90.00
_cell.angle_gamma   90.00
#
_symmetry.space_group_name_H-M   'P 1'
#
loop_
_entity.id
_entity.type
_entity.pdbx_description
1 polymer ?
#
loop_
_entity_poly.entity_id
_entity_poly.type
_entity_poly.pdbx_seq_one_letter_code
_entity_poly.pdbx_strand_id
1 'polypeptide(L)' 'MPATQTDFPVLTPVTDEDLALAVRAVKVHVPESWPHGPLCRSERVPFPCRLARWGRATIEAAGFTEEQV' A
#
# COMPACT_ATOMS: atom_id res chain seq x y z
N MET A 1 6.14 -22.09 -9.19
CA MET A 1 6.82 -21.17 -8.25
C MET A 1 6.07 -19.86 -8.30
N PRO A 2 5.40 -19.38 -7.23
CA PRO A 2 4.94 -18.00 -7.26
C PRO A 2 6.20 -17.13 -7.25
N ALA A 3 6.28 -16.18 -8.17
CA ALA A 3 7.28 -15.12 -8.05
C ALA A 3 7.05 -14.48 -6.68
N THR A 4 8.06 -14.49 -5.81
CA THR A 4 8.06 -13.66 -4.60
C THR A 4 7.92 -12.24 -5.09
N GLN A 5 6.69 -11.73 -5.09
CA GLN A 5 6.40 -10.37 -5.49
C GLN A 5 6.81 -9.50 -4.29
N THR A 6 8.12 -9.32 -4.14
CA THR A 6 8.70 -8.54 -3.05
C THR A 6 8.08 -7.15 -3.09
N ASP A 7 7.58 -6.70 -1.95
CA ASP A 7 7.08 -5.35 -1.80
C ASP A 7 8.22 -4.33 -1.96
N PHE A 8 7.85 -3.07 -2.18
CA PHE A 8 8.84 -1.99 -2.17
C PHE A 8 9.48 -1.90 -0.77
N PRO A 9 10.77 -1.54 -0.67
CA PRO A 9 11.40 -1.38 0.64
C PRO A 9 10.75 -0.23 1.41
N VAL A 10 10.59 -0.42 2.72
CA VAL A 10 10.27 0.66 3.66
C VAL A 10 11.60 1.24 4.13
N LEU A 11 11.84 2.52 3.85
CA LEU A 11 13.06 3.20 4.25
C LEU A 11 12.91 3.76 5.67
N THR A 12 13.96 3.63 6.48
CA THR A 12 13.98 4.12 7.87
C THR A 12 15.24 4.98 8.11
N PRO A 13 15.12 6.17 8.73
CA PRO A 13 13.88 6.78 9.19
C PRO A 13 12.96 7.15 8.03
N VAL A 14 11.64 7.01 8.25
CA VAL A 14 10.63 7.41 7.25
C VAL A 14 10.65 8.94 7.17
N THR A 15 10.81 9.48 5.96
CA THR A 15 10.76 10.93 5.74
C THR A 15 9.31 11.42 5.58
N ASP A 16 9.08 12.73 5.71
CA ASP A 16 7.76 13.33 5.45
C ASP A 16 7.30 13.09 4.00
N GLU A 17 8.24 13.02 3.05
CA GLU A 17 7.96 12.71 1.65
C GLU A 17 7.52 11.25 1.48
N ASP A 18 8.24 10.31 2.10
CA ASP A 18 7.86 8.89 2.11
C ASP A 18 6.47 8.70 2.73
N LEU A 19 6.18 9.39 3.84
CA LEU A 19 4.88 9.35 4.50
C LEU A 19 3.78 9.92 3.59
N ALA A 20 4.00 11.06 2.96
CA ALA A 20 3.02 11.66 2.03
C ALA A 20 2.71 10.72 0.85
N LEU A 21 3.73 10.05 0.31
CA LEU A 21 3.57 9.05 -0.75
C LEU A 21 2.84 7.80 -0.24
N ALA A 22 3.13 7.34 0.97
CA ALA A 22 2.45 6.21 1.59
C ALA A 22 0.96 6.48 1.84
N VAL A 23 0.62 7.66 2.36
CA VAL A 23 -0.76 8.11 2.54
C VAL A 23 -1.50 8.18 1.21
N ARG A 24 -0.85 8.71 0.17
CA ARG A 24 -1.41 8.69 -1.18
C ARG A 24 -1.62 7.27 -1.69
N ALA A 25 -0.66 6.37 -1.45
CA ALA A 25 -0.75 4.99 -1.88
C ALA A 25 -1.98 4.29 -1.28
N VAL A 26 -2.22 4.38 0.03
CA VAL A 26 -3.38 3.73 0.66
C VAL A 26 -4.72 4.34 0.23
N LYS A 27 -4.77 5.64 -0.08
CA LYS A 27 -5.98 6.33 -0.59
C LYS A 27 -6.29 6.01 -2.06
N VAL A 28 -5.26 5.81 -2.89
CA VAL A 28 -5.41 5.51 -4.31
C VAL A 28 -5.68 4.02 -4.54
N HIS A 29 -4.91 3.16 -3.86
CA HIS A 29 -4.90 1.71 -4.04
C HIS A 29 -5.86 1.02 -3.08
N VAL A 30 -7.15 1.38 -3.16
CA VAL A 30 -8.23 0.78 -2.36
C VAL A 30 -8.83 -0.45 -3.04
N PRO A 31 -9.46 -1.37 -2.28
CA PRO A 31 -10.21 -2.48 -2.88
C PRO A 31 -11.43 -1.93 -3.64
N GLU A 32 -11.67 -2.47 -4.83
CA GLU A 32 -12.90 -2.29 -5.58
C GLU A 32 -13.53 -3.66 -5.80
N SER A 33 -14.87 -3.74 -5.80
CA SER A 33 -15.59 -5.00 -5.98
C SER A 33 -15.67 -5.39 -7.45
N TRP A 34 -15.28 -6.63 -7.78
CA TRP A 34 -15.36 -7.21 -9.11
C TRP A 34 -15.97 -8.61 -9.05
N PRO A 35 -16.54 -9.13 -10.17
CA PRO A 35 -17.14 -10.46 -10.20
C PRO A 35 -16.21 -11.61 -9.75
N HIS A 36 -14.90 -11.43 -9.87
CA HIS A 36 -13.89 -12.44 -9.55
C HIS A 36 -13.17 -12.20 -8.21
N GLY A 37 -13.66 -11.27 -7.38
CA GLY A 37 -13.06 -10.89 -6.10
C GLY A 37 -12.50 -9.45 -6.09
N PRO A 38 -12.07 -8.93 -4.94
CA PRO A 38 -11.62 -7.55 -4.82
C PRO A 38 -10.30 -7.32 -5.56
N LEU A 39 -10.29 -6.33 -6.45
CA LEU A 39 -9.08 -5.87 -7.14
C LEU A 39 -8.71 -4.48 -6.63
N CYS A 40 -7.42 -4.15 -6.68
CA CYS A 40 -6.98 -2.79 -6.47
C CYS A 40 -7.57 -1.89 -7.58
N ARG A 41 -8.24 -0.81 -7.19
CA ARG A 41 -8.87 0.14 -8.12
C ARG A 41 -7.90 0.70 -9.17
N SER A 42 -6.66 1.02 -8.77
CA SER A 42 -5.63 1.57 -9.66
C SER A 42 -4.99 0.48 -10.54
N GLU A 43 -4.38 -0.53 -9.92
CA GLU A 43 -3.54 -1.51 -10.62
C GLU A 43 -4.28 -2.68 -11.26
N ARG A 44 -5.57 -2.88 -10.94
CA ARG A 44 -6.40 -4.01 -11.43
C ARG A 44 -5.84 -5.41 -11.13
N VAL A 45 -4.99 -5.52 -10.10
CA VAL A 45 -4.49 -6.79 -9.55
C VAL A 45 -5.23 -7.15 -8.26
N PRO A 46 -5.17 -8.41 -7.77
CA PRO A 46 -5.76 -8.79 -6.49
C PRO A 46 -5.35 -7.83 -5.36
N PHE A 47 -6.34 -7.32 -4.63
CA PHE A 47 -6.10 -6.46 -3.47
C PHE A 47 -5.73 -7.30 -2.22
N PRO A 48 -4.77 -6.89 -1.39
CA PRO A 48 -3.96 -5.67 -1.50
C PRO A 48 -2.84 -5.80 -2.54
N CYS A 49 -2.67 -4.76 -3.38
CA CYS A 49 -1.54 -4.70 -4.31
C CYS A 49 -0.25 -4.23 -3.61
N ARG A 50 0.90 -4.33 -4.28
CA ARG A 50 2.20 -3.93 -3.73
C ARG A 50 2.22 -2.51 -3.14
N LEU A 51 1.66 -1.52 -3.85
CA LEU A 51 1.62 -0.13 -3.37
C LEU A 51 0.72 0.04 -2.13
N ALA A 52 -0.40 -0.68 -2.05
CA ALA A 52 -1.22 -0.68 -0.85
C ALA A 52 -0.45 -1.28 0.34
N ARG A 53 0.23 -2.42 0.14
CA ARG A 53 1.03 -3.06 1.21
C ARG A 53 2.20 -2.20 1.65
N TRP A 54 2.93 -1.61 0.70
CA TRP A 54 4.03 -0.69 1.01
C TRP A 54 3.54 0.55 1.75
N GLY A 55 2.45 1.19 1.30
CA GLY A 55 1.92 2.38 1.96
C GLY A 55 1.57 2.12 3.43
N ARG A 56 0.91 0.98 3.70
CA ARG A 56 0.60 0.53 5.08
C ARG A 56 1.85 0.36 5.93
N ALA A 57 2.81 -0.41 5.42
CA ALA A 57 4.05 -0.68 6.14
C ALA A 57 4.87 0.59 6.41
N THR A 58 4.88 1.56 5.48
CA THR A 58 5.56 2.86 5.67
C THR A 58 4.86 3.74 6.69
N ILE A 59 3.51 3.78 6.69
CA ILE A 59 2.72 4.52 7.70
C ILE A 59 2.97 3.93 9.10
N GLU A 60 2.94 2.59 9.22
CA GLU A 60 3.23 1.88 10.48
C GLU A 60 4.67 2.15 10.95
N ALA A 61 5.65 2.11 10.05
CA ALA A 61 7.05 2.40 10.38
C ALA A 61 7.29 3.86 10.79
N ALA A 62 6.45 4.80 10.34
CA ALA A 62 6.44 6.18 10.80
C ALA A 62 5.74 6.37 12.16
N GLY A 63 5.18 5.30 12.75
CA GLY A 63 4.50 5.34 14.04
C GLY A 63 3.04 5.78 13.98
N PHE A 64 2.42 5.77 12.79
CA PHE A 64 1.01 6.08 12.58
C PHE A 64 0.22 4.81 12.23
N THR A 65 -1.10 4.89 12.36
CA THR A 65 -2.07 3.90 11.85
C THR A 65 -2.74 4.43 10.59
N GLU A 66 -3.32 3.55 9.76
CA GLU A 66 -4.07 3.97 8.56
C GLU A 66 -5.22 4.92 8.90
N GLU A 67 -5.85 4.79 10.08
CA GLU A 67 -6.94 5.66 10.52
C GLU A 67 -6.48 7.07 10.91
N GLN A 68 -5.19 7.24 11.22
CA GLN A 68 -4.61 8.52 11.63
C GLN A 68 -4.18 9.41 10.45
N VAL A 69 -4.24 8.92 9.20
CA VAL A 69 -3.70 9.59 8.00
C VAL A 69 -4.70 9.89 6.89
#